data_AF-A0A0J8YAT3-F1
#
_entry.id   AF-A0A0J8YAT3-F1
#
_cell.length_a   1.000
_cell.length_b   1.000
_cell.length_c   1.000
_cell.angle_alpha   90.00
_cell.angle_beta   90.00
_cell.angle_gamma   90.00
#
_symmetry.space_group_name_H-M   'P 1'
#
loop_
_entity.id
_entity.type
_entity.pdbx_description
1 polymer ?
#
loop_
_entity_poly.entity_id
_entity_poly.type
_entity_poly.pdbx_seq_one_letter_code
_entity_poly.pdbx_strand_id
1 'polypeptide(L)'
;FALRRATGVPSPHPFSVDDLPVLASECRRILDVTSNTSSLICQFEKDVLKHVVRNRKDYDTIANKMQTEFDKVKDNRGIQALEKFEEIGLMRLEKRIHH
;
A
#
# COMPACT_ATOMS: atom_id res chain seq x y z
N PHE A 1 -0.60 12.05 -4.05
CA PHE A 1 0.87 12.18 -3.97
C PHE A 1 1.64 10.99 -4.53
N ALA A 2 1.16 9.74 -4.43
CA ALA A 2 1.90 8.54 -4.87
C ALA A 2 2.50 8.64 -6.28
N LEU A 3 1.70 8.99 -7.30
CA LEU A 3 2.18 9.14 -8.68
C LEU A 3 3.25 10.22 -8.83
N ARG A 4 3.06 11.37 -8.17
CA ARG A 4 4.04 12.49 -8.17
C ARG A 4 5.35 12.10 -7.49
N ARG A 5 5.27 11.33 -6.41
CA ARG A 5 6.45 10.78 -5.72
C ARG A 5 7.16 9.75 -6.61
N ALA A 6 6.41 8.89 -7.30
CA ALA A 6 6.97 7.87 -8.17
C ALA A 6 7.67 8.46 -9.40
N THR A 7 7.08 9.49 -10.03
CA THR A 7 7.69 10.14 -11.21
C THR A 7 8.69 11.23 -10.85
N GLY A 8 8.72 11.70 -9.60
CA GLY A 8 9.53 12.83 -9.18
C GLY A 8 9.06 14.19 -9.73
N VAL A 9 7.92 14.24 -10.44
CA VAL A 9 7.38 15.48 -11.02
C VAL A 9 6.62 16.25 -9.95
N PRO A 10 7.10 17.43 -9.50
CA PRO A 10 6.44 18.19 -8.44
C PRO A 10 5.20 18.93 -8.97
N SER A 11 4.17 19.04 -8.14
CA SER A 11 3.02 19.91 -8.44
C SER A 11 3.48 21.37 -8.58
N PRO A 12 2.98 22.16 -9.56
CA PRO A 12 1.87 21.86 -10.48
C PRO A 12 2.30 21.32 -11.85
N HIS A 13 3.56 20.94 -12.04
CA HIS A 13 4.09 20.58 -13.35
C HIS A 13 3.32 19.39 -13.96
N PRO A 14 2.96 19.43 -15.26
CA PRO A 14 2.28 18.33 -15.91
C PRO A 14 3.22 17.11 -16.07
N PHE A 15 2.64 15.91 -16.12
CA PHE A 15 3.38 14.73 -16.56
C PHE A 15 3.62 14.78 -18.06
N SER A 16 4.68 14.13 -18.51
CA SER A 16 5.09 14.02 -19.91
C SER A 16 5.00 12.57 -20.40
N VAL A 17 5.24 12.38 -21.70
CA VAL A 17 5.27 11.03 -22.32
C VAL A 17 6.36 10.15 -21.70
N ASP A 18 7.47 10.77 -21.26
CA ASP A 18 8.59 10.06 -20.65
C ASP A 18 8.24 9.47 -19.27
N ASP A 19 7.20 9.99 -18.61
CA ASP A 19 6.71 9.49 -17.33
C ASP A 19 5.82 8.25 -17.45
N LEU A 20 5.31 7.94 -18.66
CA LEU A 20 4.32 6.88 -18.87
C LEU A 20 4.77 5.50 -18.35
N PRO A 21 6.02 5.05 -18.53
CA PRO A 21 6.46 3.76 -17.98
C PRO A 21 6.37 3.70 -16.45
N VAL A 22 6.78 4.78 -15.78
CA VAL A 22 6.76 4.89 -14.31
C VAL A 22 5.33 4.99 -13.80
N LEU A 23 4.49 5.81 -14.44
CA LEU A 23 3.07 5.93 -14.12
C LEU A 23 2.34 4.59 -14.28
N ALA A 24 2.60 3.85 -15.36
CA ALA A 24 1.98 2.55 -15.59
C ALA A 24 2.40 1.54 -14.51
N SER A 25 3.67 1.55 -14.10
CA SER A 25 4.16 0.69 -13.01
C SER A 25 3.48 1.02 -11.68
N GLU A 26 3.41 2.30 -11.33
CA GLU A 26 2.82 2.75 -10.07
C GLU A 26 1.31 2.52 -10.03
N CYS A 27 0.61 2.73 -11.15
CA CYS A 27 -0.81 2.39 -11.26
C CYS A 27 -1.04 0.88 -11.10
N ARG A 28 -0.19 0.02 -11.67
CA ARG A 28 -0.27 -1.44 -11.45
C ARG A 28 -0.07 -1.81 -9.99
N ARG A 29 0.91 -1.19 -9.31
CA ARG A 29 1.17 -1.41 -7.89
C ARG A 29 -0.04 -1.00 -7.03
N ILE A 30 -0.64 0.14 -7.31
CA ILE A 30 -1.86 0.60 -6.62
C ILE A 30 -3.01 -0.37 -6.87
N LEU A 31 -3.21 -0.78 -8.12
CA LEU A 31 -4.26 -1.74 -8.49
C LEU A 31 -4.10 -3.08 -7.77
N ASP A 32 -2.88 -3.61 -7.72
CA ASP A 32 -2.59 -4.88 -7.04
C ASP A 32 -2.95 -4.83 -5.55
N VAL A 33 -2.54 -3.77 -4.85
CA VAL A 33 -2.92 -3.55 -3.45
C VAL A 33 -4.43 -3.47 -3.28
N THR A 34 -5.13 -2.73 -4.15
CA THR A 34 -6.60 -2.62 -4.07
C THR A 34 -7.31 -3.92 -4.38
N SER A 35 -6.80 -4.72 -5.32
CA SER A 35 -7.35 -6.02 -5.70
C SER A 35 -7.20 -7.04 -4.56
N ASN A 36 -6.03 -7.08 -3.93
CA ASN A 36 -5.76 -7.93 -2.78
C ASN A 36 -6.66 -7.55 -1.59
N THR A 37 -6.82 -6.24 -1.36
CA THR A 37 -7.73 -5.72 -0.32
C THR A 37 -9.19 -6.10 -0.59
N SER A 38 -9.66 -5.92 -1.83
CA SER A 38 -11.02 -6.31 -2.23
C SER A 38 -11.27 -7.81 -2.05
N SER A 39 -10.29 -8.64 -2.39
CA SER A 39 -10.36 -10.10 -2.22
C SER A 39 -10.48 -10.48 -0.74
N LEU A 40 -9.71 -9.82 0.15
CA LEU A 40 -9.81 -10.03 1.59
C LEU A 40 -11.18 -9.63 2.14
N ILE A 41 -11.71 -8.48 1.71
CA ILE A 41 -13.06 -8.03 2.09
C ILE A 41 -14.12 -9.06 1.66
N CYS A 42 -14.06 -9.53 0.41
CA CYS A 42 -15.00 -10.54 -0.07
C CYS A 42 -14.93 -11.85 0.73
N GLN A 43 -13.71 -12.25 1.11
CA GLN A 43 -13.51 -13.44 1.95
C GLN A 43 -14.11 -13.23 3.36
N PHE A 44 -13.93 -12.04 3.93
CA PHE A 44 -14.56 -11.68 5.21
C PHE A 44 -16.07 -11.75 5.15
N GLU A 45 -16.69 -11.12 4.15
CA GLU A 45 -18.13 -11.14 3.97
C GLU A 45 -18.67 -12.57 3.89
N LYS A 46 -17.99 -13.46 3.14
CA LYS A 46 -18.34 -14.88 3.05
C LYS A 46 -18.23 -15.59 4.40
N ASP A 47 -17.19 -15.30 5.16
CA ASP A 47 -16.95 -15.94 6.45
C ASP A 47 -17.95 -15.44 7.52
N VAL A 48 -18.30 -14.16 7.52
CA VAL A 48 -19.38 -13.59 8.34
C VAL A 48 -20.73 -14.19 7.95
N LEU A 49 -21.06 -14.28 6.65
CA LEU A 49 -22.31 -14.91 6.20
C LEU A 49 -22.39 -16.38 6.64
N LYS A 50 -21.32 -17.16 6.46
CA LYS A 50 -21.26 -18.54 6.95
C LYS A 50 -21.45 -18.60 8.47
N HIS A 51 -20.88 -17.65 9.21
CA HIS A 51 -20.98 -17.59 10.66
C HIS A 51 -22.40 -17.26 11.14
N VAL A 52 -23.03 -16.21 10.59
CA VAL A 52 -24.40 -15.80 10.89
C VAL A 52 -25.39 -16.93 10.56
N VAL A 53 -25.17 -17.65 9.46
CA VAL A 53 -26.02 -18.77 9.03
C VAL A 53 -25.79 -20.04 9.87
N ARG A 54 -24.55 -20.35 10.27
CA ARG A 54 -24.23 -21.63 10.94
C ARG A 54 -24.32 -21.61 12.45
N ASN A 55 -23.92 -20.55 13.15
CA ASN A 55 -24.03 -20.47 14.62
C ASN A 55 -23.67 -19.06 15.12
N ARG A 56 -24.66 -18.33 15.65
CA ARG A 56 -24.63 -16.92 16.08
C ARG A 56 -23.67 -16.55 17.26
N LYS A 57 -22.51 -17.17 17.44
CA LYS A 57 -21.77 -17.06 18.73
C LYS A 57 -20.29 -16.67 18.71
N ASP A 58 -19.69 -16.31 17.58
CA ASP A 58 -18.22 -16.09 17.51
C ASP A 58 -17.76 -15.08 16.44
N TYR A 59 -18.40 -13.90 16.42
CA TYR A 59 -18.03 -12.79 15.53
C TYR A 59 -16.61 -12.28 15.80
N ASP A 60 -16.22 -12.19 17.07
CA ASP A 60 -14.94 -11.62 17.50
C ASP A 60 -13.76 -12.44 16.98
N THR A 61 -13.86 -13.76 16.93
CA THR A 61 -12.82 -14.62 16.37
C THR A 61 -12.58 -14.36 14.87
N ILE A 62 -13.65 -14.11 14.10
CA ILE A 62 -13.56 -13.82 12.67
C ILE A 62 -13.01 -12.41 12.43
N ALA A 63 -13.49 -11.43 13.21
CA ALA A 63 -13.00 -10.06 13.15
C ALA A 63 -11.49 -9.98 13.46
N ASN A 64 -11.03 -10.67 14.51
CA ASN A 64 -9.62 -10.71 14.89
C ASN A 64 -8.73 -11.39 13.84
N LYS A 65 -9.22 -12.48 13.21
CA LYS A 65 -8.52 -13.12 12.09
C LYS A 65 -8.36 -12.18 10.91
N MET A 66 -9.40 -11.43 10.56
CA MET A 66 -9.32 -10.46 9.45
C MET A 66 -8.42 -9.28 9.77
N GLN A 67 -8.47 -8.74 10.98
CA GLN A 67 -7.55 -7.69 11.40
C GLN A 67 -6.10 -8.15 11.21
N THR A 68 -5.79 -9.39 11.59
CA THR A 68 -4.46 -9.98 11.41
C THR A 68 -4.07 -10.12 9.93
N GLU A 69 -4.96 -10.58 9.06
CA GLU A 69 -4.67 -10.69 7.61
C GLU A 69 -4.54 -9.31 6.95
N PHE A 70 -5.33 -8.33 7.38
CA PHE A 70 -5.25 -6.95 6.90
C PHE A 70 -3.94 -6.29 7.33
N ASP A 71 -3.50 -6.52 8.57
CA ASP A 71 -2.22 -6.02 9.07
C ASP A 71 -1.03 -6.62 8.33
N LYS A 72 -1.11 -7.88 7.88
CA LYS A 72 -0.08 -8.49 7.01
C LYS A 72 -0.01 -7.86 5.62
N VAL A 73 -1.15 -7.46 5.05
CA VAL A 73 -1.18 -6.71 3.77
C VAL A 73 -0.72 -5.27 3.97
N LYS A 74 -0.97 -4.70 5.16
CA LYS A 74 -0.52 -3.36 5.54
C LYS A 74 0.97 -3.29 5.85
N ASP A 75 1.59 -4.38 6.32
CA ASP A 75 3.03 -4.49 6.60
C ASP A 75 3.85 -4.54 5.29
N ASN A 76 3.82 -3.40 4.61
CA ASN A 76 4.70 -3.03 3.52
C ASN A 76 6.12 -2.89 4.04
N ARG A 77 6.82 -4.02 4.23
CA ARG A 77 8.29 -4.05 4.32
C ARG A 77 8.94 -3.23 3.19
N GLY A 78 8.27 -3.11 2.04
CA GLY A 78 8.67 -2.22 0.94
C GLY A 78 8.55 -0.72 1.23
N ILE A 79 7.53 -0.25 1.96
CA ILE A 79 7.37 1.18 2.31
C ILE A 79 8.38 1.58 3.37
N GLN A 80 8.56 0.78 4.43
CA GLN A 80 9.60 1.05 5.44
C GLN A 80 11.01 0.99 4.86
N ALA A 81 11.28 0.08 3.92
CA ALA A 81 12.56 0.04 3.21
C ALA A 81 12.77 1.30 2.36
N LEU A 82 11.73 1.77 1.64
CA LEU A 82 11.79 2.99 0.84
C LEU A 82 11.97 4.25 1.70
N GLU A 83 11.29 4.36 2.83
CA GLU A 83 11.47 5.47 3.79
C GLU A 83 12.90 5.51 4.33
N LYS A 84 13.48 4.35 4.67
CA LYS A 84 14.87 4.25 5.14
C LYS A 84 15.89 4.60 4.04
N PHE A 85 15.61 4.25 2.79
CA PHE A 85 16.44 4.66 1.64
C PHE A 85 16.36 6.17 1.38
N GLU A 86 15.17 6.76 1.53
CA GLU A 86 14.94 8.20 1.38
C GLU A 86 15.68 8.99 2.48
N GLU A 87 15.62 8.52 3.73
CA GLU A 87 16.34 9.10 4.86
C GLU A 87 17.87 9.06 4.65
N ILE A 88 18.40 7.93 4.21
CA ILE A 88 19.84 7.78 3.89
C ILE A 88 20.25 8.67 2.70
N GLY A 89 19.38 8.80 1.69
CA GLY A 89 19.60 9.68 0.53
C GLY A 89 19.69 11.14 0.93
N LEU A 90 18.77 11.60 1.78
CA LEU A 90 18.71 12.96 2.30
C LEU A 90 19.93 13.31 3.17
N MET A 91 20.35 12.41 4.08
CA MET A 91 21.56 12.63 4.90
C MET A 91 22.84 12.76 4.05
N ARG A 92 22.95 12.03 2.94
CA ARG A 92 24.11 12.11 2.03
C ARG A 92 24.14 13.42 1.25
N LEU A 93 22.97 13.97 0.92
CA LEU A 93 22.82 15.27 0.26
C LEU A 93 23.18 16.42 1.21
N GLU A 94 22.67 16.40 2.44
CA GLU A 94 23.03 17.40 3.46
C GLU A 94 24.55 17.42 3.72
N LYS A 95 25.19 16.26 3.79
CA LYS A 95 26.64 16.15 4.00
C LYS A 95 27.48 16.70 2.84
N ARG A 96 26.93 16.77 1.62
CA ARG A 96 27.59 17.38 0.45
C ARG A 96 27.36 18.89 0.35
N ILE A 97 26.29 19.40 0.94
CA ILE A 97 25.96 20.83 0.93
C ILE A 97 26.78 21.61 1.98
N HIS A 98 27.23 20.92 3.04
CA HIS A 98 28.02 21.52 4.13
C HIS A 98 29.56 21.33 3.98
N HIS A 99 30.02 20.96 2.78
CA HIS A 99 31.43 20.92 2.37
C HIS A 99 31.64 21.88 1.20
#